data_AF-A0AA90TK47-F1
#
_entry.id   AF-A0AA90TK47-F1
#
_cell.length_a   1.000
_cell.length_b   1.000
_cell.length_c   1.000
_cell.angle_alpha   90.00
_cell.angle_beta   90.00
_cell.angle_gamma   90.00
#
_symmetry.space_group_name_H-M   'P 1'
#
loop_
_entity.id
_entity.type
_entity.pdbx_description
1 polymer ?
#
loop_
_entity_poly.entity_id
_entity_poly.type
_entity_poly.pdbx_seq_one_letter_code
_entity_poly.pdbx_strand_id
1 'polypeptide(L)'
;MDTFQATLARLGDLHDARVDAIVWDIAAGTLEFKIADIYANLTGFPSYPGPVAASIILRDISDVAFDVDSATRDQYISGFSVSEAGGVWSAAVFLRASGKITAALRSADFPDVPAGLVE
;
A
#
# COMPACT_ATOMS: atom_id res chain seq x y z
N MET A 1 -13.67 4.43 2.66
CA MET A 1 -12.37 4.57 1.97
C MET A 1 -11.61 5.81 2.44
N ASP A 2 -12.30 6.87 2.86
CA ASP A 2 -11.67 8.04 3.51
C ASP A 2 -10.76 7.66 4.70
N THR A 3 -11.20 6.70 5.54
CA THR A 3 -10.38 6.17 6.63
C THR A 3 -9.09 5.51 6.12
N PHE A 4 -9.17 4.80 4.99
CA PHE A 4 -8.01 4.17 4.38
C PHE A 4 -7.02 5.22 3.87
N GLN A 5 -7.51 6.23 3.13
CA GLN A 5 -6.70 7.35 2.66
C GLN A 5 -6.05 8.11 3.84
N ALA A 6 -6.79 8.37 4.92
CA ALA A 6 -6.25 9.01 6.11
C ALA A 6 -5.23 8.14 6.85
N THR A 7 -5.36 6.81 6.81
CA THR A 7 -4.36 5.88 7.35
C THR A 7 -3.09 5.86 6.51
N LEU A 8 -3.20 5.83 5.18
CA LEU A 8 -2.04 5.91 4.29
C LEU A 8 -1.25 7.21 4.50
N ALA A 9 -1.94 8.34 4.59
CA ALA A 9 -1.29 9.63 4.88
C ALA A 9 -0.53 9.61 6.22
N ARG A 10 -1.08 8.97 7.25
CA ARG A 10 -0.41 8.79 8.55
C ARG A 10 0.81 7.87 8.47
N LEU A 11 0.85 6.95 7.51
CA LEU A 11 2.00 6.08 7.25
C LEU A 11 2.98 6.70 6.23
N GLY A 12 2.83 7.99 5.89
CA GLY A 12 3.66 8.63 4.87
C GLY A 12 3.53 7.97 3.50
N ASP A 13 2.32 7.55 3.15
CA ASP A 13 1.98 6.83 1.91
C ASP A 13 2.84 5.57 1.68
N LEU A 14 3.32 4.97 2.78
CA LEU A 14 4.22 3.81 2.81
C LEU A 14 5.54 4.02 2.05
N HIS A 15 6.01 5.25 1.95
CA HIS A 15 7.31 5.53 1.34
C HIS A 15 8.43 4.72 2.03
N ASP A 16 9.39 4.20 1.25
CA ASP A 16 10.47 3.30 1.72
C ASP A 16 10.03 1.90 2.18
N ALA A 17 8.73 1.60 2.22
CA ALA A 17 8.28 0.29 2.65
C ALA A 17 8.64 -0.78 1.62
N ARG A 18 9.31 -1.85 2.06
CA ARG A 18 9.60 -3.01 1.20
C ARG A 18 8.35 -3.87 1.03
N VAL A 19 8.04 -4.22 -0.21
CA VAL A 19 6.98 -5.18 -0.55
C VAL A 19 7.57 -6.57 -0.59
N ASP A 20 7.15 -7.43 0.34
CA ASP A 20 7.59 -8.83 0.41
C ASP A 20 6.86 -9.69 -0.61
N ALA A 21 5.58 -9.42 -0.85
CA ALA A 21 4.78 -10.11 -1.84
C ALA A 21 3.58 -9.27 -2.29
N ILE A 22 3.18 -9.49 -3.55
CA ILE A 22 1.90 -9.04 -4.07
C ILE A 22 1.11 -10.29 -4.43
N VAL A 23 -0.03 -10.49 -3.77
CA VAL A 23 -0.85 -11.69 -3.93
C VAL A 23 -2.18 -11.28 -4.52
N TRP A 24 -2.44 -11.73 -5.75
CA TRP A 24 -3.73 -11.53 -6.40
C TRP A 24 -4.53 -12.84 -6.37
N ASP A 25 -5.64 -12.84 -5.63
CA ASP A 25 -6.62 -13.91 -5.66
C ASP A 25 -7.81 -13.48 -6.53
N ILE A 26 -7.83 -13.98 -7.77
CA ILE A 26 -8.87 -13.67 -8.75
C ILE A 26 -10.22 -14.21 -8.30
N ALA A 27 -10.25 -15.40 -7.69
CA ALA A 27 -11.49 -16.04 -7.28
C ALA A 27 -12.14 -15.31 -6.09
N ALA A 28 -11.31 -14.83 -5.16
CA ALA A 28 -11.76 -14.01 -4.03
C ALA A 28 -11.96 -12.52 -4.39
N GLY A 29 -11.46 -12.07 -5.55
CA GLY A 29 -11.50 -10.66 -5.94
C GLY A 29 -10.66 -9.76 -5.04
N THR A 30 -9.50 -10.24 -4.58
CA THR A 30 -8.64 -9.51 -3.64
C THR A 30 -7.22 -9.31 -4.16
N LEU A 31 -6.63 -8.15 -3.88
CA LEU A 31 -5.23 -7.84 -4.14
C LEU A 31 -4.56 -7.46 -2.81
N GLU A 32 -3.64 -8.28 -2.34
CA GLU A 32 -2.92 -8.08 -1.09
C GLU A 32 -1.48 -7.61 -1.34
N PHE A 33 -1.09 -6.54 -0.66
CA PHE A 33 0.29 -6.08 -0.54
C PHE A 33 0.83 -6.47 0.84
N LYS A 34 1.80 -7.38 0.86
CA LYS A 34 2.51 -7.77 2.08
C LYS A 34 3.73 -6.88 2.24
N ILE A 35 3.78 -6.14 3.34
CA ILE A 35 4.75 -5.10 3.60
C ILE A 35 5.62 -5.52 4.77
N ALA A 36 6.94 -5.45 4.59
CA ALA A 36 7.90 -5.86 5.62
C ALA A 36 7.91 -4.93 6.83
N ASP A 37 7.74 -3.63 6.57
CA ASP A 37 7.71 -2.59 7.60
C ASP A 37 6.85 -1.40 7.14
N ILE A 38 5.71 -1.18 7.79
CA ILE A 38 4.82 -0.05 7.49
C ILE A 38 5.34 1.30 8.01
N TYR A 39 6.35 1.31 8.88
CA TYR A 39 6.98 2.53 9.42
C TYR A 39 8.37 2.78 8.81
N ALA A 40 8.69 2.15 7.68
CA ALA A 40 10.00 2.23 7.05
C ALA A 40 10.44 3.67 6.74
N ASN A 41 9.49 4.57 6.46
CA ASN A 41 9.73 6.01 6.25
C ASN A 41 10.29 6.72 7.50
N LEU A 42 10.12 6.15 8.69
CA LEU A 42 10.64 6.69 9.94
C LEU A 42 12.03 6.13 10.29
N THR A 43 12.58 5.20 9.51
CA THR A 43 13.87 4.57 9.82
C THR A 43 14.97 5.61 10.06
N GLY A 44 15.61 5.54 11.22
CA GLY A 44 16.67 6.47 11.63
C GLY A 44 16.19 7.67 12.45
N PHE A 45 14.87 7.88 12.60
CA PHE A 45 14.31 8.88 13.50
C PHE A 45 14.04 8.30 14.90
N PRO A 46 14.11 9.11 15.98
CA PRO A 46 13.77 8.67 17.33
C PRO A 46 12.32 8.18 17.48
N SER A 47 11.43 8.62 16.62
CA SER A 47 10.01 8.22 16.57
C SER A 47 9.79 6.85 15.94
N TYR A 48 10.81 6.23 15.33
CA TYR A 48 10.68 4.92 14.69
C TYR A 48 10.39 3.83 15.74
N PRO A 49 9.22 3.16 15.69
CA PRO A 49 8.87 2.14 16.67
C PRO A 49 9.58 0.79 16.43
N GLY A 50 10.39 0.70 15.37
CA GLY A 50 10.94 -0.57 14.88
C GLY A 50 10.08 -1.17 13.75
N PRO A 51 10.55 -2.27 13.14
CA PRO A 51 9.92 -2.84 11.96
C PRO A 51 8.58 -3.51 12.31
N VAL A 52 7.53 -3.12 11.61
CA VAL A 52 6.18 -3.70 11.76
C VAL A 52 5.66 -4.21 10.43
N ALA A 53 5.66 -5.53 10.26
CA ALA A 53 5.09 -6.16 9.09
C ALA A 53 3.56 -6.05 9.10
N ALA A 54 2.95 -5.79 7.95
CA ALA A 54 1.51 -5.75 7.80
C ALA A 54 1.05 -6.09 6.38
N SER A 55 -0.25 -6.32 6.24
CA SER A 55 -0.90 -6.50 4.95
C SER A 55 -1.90 -5.37 4.70
N ILE A 56 -1.92 -4.88 3.46
CA ILE A 56 -3.03 -4.09 2.94
C ILE A 56 -3.76 -4.93 1.89
N ILE A 57 -5.05 -5.17 2.09
CA ILE A 57 -5.86 -6.02 1.24
C ILE A 57 -6.91 -5.16 0.56
N LEU A 58 -6.81 -5.01 -0.75
CA LEU A 58 -7.86 -4.42 -1.56
C LEU A 58 -8.89 -5.49 -1.91
N ARG A 59 -10.18 -5.16 -1.79
CA ARG A 59 -11.30 -6.10 -1.94
C ARG A 59 -12.29 -5.66 -3.01
N ASP A 60 -13.00 -6.65 -3.53
CA ASP A 60 -13.96 -6.50 -4.63
C ASP A 60 -13.31 -5.83 -5.84
N ILE A 61 -12.12 -6.32 -6.21
CA ILE A 61 -11.34 -5.81 -7.32
C ILE A 61 -12.09 -6.07 -8.64
N SER A 62 -12.38 -5.01 -9.38
CA SER A 62 -13.03 -5.11 -10.69
C SER A 62 -12.06 -4.95 -11.85
N ASP A 63 -10.92 -4.31 -11.61
CA ASP A 63 -9.87 -4.10 -12.61
C ASP A 63 -8.52 -3.99 -11.90
N VAL A 64 -7.47 -4.50 -12.54
CA VAL A 64 -6.09 -4.37 -12.07
C VAL A 64 -5.14 -4.28 -13.25
N ALA A 65 -4.18 -3.35 -13.16
CA ALA A 65 -3.11 -3.21 -14.13
C ALA A 65 -1.76 -3.24 -13.41
N PHE A 66 -0.84 -4.06 -13.95
CA PHE A 66 0.54 -4.17 -13.50
C PHE A 66 1.45 -3.62 -14.60
N ASP A 67 2.10 -2.51 -14.31
CA ASP A 67 3.18 -1.94 -15.11
C ASP A 67 4.44 -1.99 -14.26
N VAL A 68 5.03 -3.19 -14.12
CA VAL A 68 6.15 -3.44 -13.20
C VAL A 68 7.24 -4.21 -13.95
N ASP A 69 8.48 -3.74 -13.83
CA ASP A 69 9.63 -4.50 -14.34
C ASP A 69 9.93 -5.70 -13.43
N SER A 70 9.65 -6.90 -13.93
CA SER A 70 9.88 -8.17 -13.24
C SER A 70 11.35 -8.49 -12.90
N ALA A 71 12.32 -7.75 -13.46
CA ALA A 71 13.74 -8.04 -13.26
C ALA A 71 14.32 -7.48 -11.95
N THR A 72 13.61 -6.57 -11.27
CA THR A 72 14.11 -5.93 -10.04
C THR A 72 13.76 -6.76 -8.80
N ARG A 73 14.80 -7.26 -8.15
CA ARG A 73 14.72 -7.82 -6.80
C ARG A 73 14.54 -6.66 -5.81
N ASP A 74 13.78 -6.91 -4.74
CA ASP A 74 13.45 -5.95 -3.67
C ASP A 74 12.72 -4.69 -4.18
N GLN A 75 11.38 -4.77 -4.19
CA GLN A 75 10.53 -3.65 -4.56
C GLN A 75 10.23 -2.79 -3.32
N TYR A 76 10.45 -1.49 -3.46
CA TYR A 76 10.15 -0.49 -2.44
C TYR A 76 9.09 0.47 -2.92
N ILE A 77 8.14 0.79 -2.06
CA ILE A 77 7.09 1.75 -2.35
C ILE A 77 7.68 3.16 -2.37
N SER A 78 7.41 3.89 -3.45
CA SER A 78 7.65 5.34 -3.56
C SER A 78 6.38 6.16 -3.35
N GLY A 79 5.22 5.51 -3.27
CA GLY A 79 3.97 6.14 -2.88
C GLY A 79 2.78 5.20 -3.04
N PHE A 80 1.81 5.34 -2.14
CA PHE A 80 0.53 4.64 -2.19
C PHE A 80 -0.58 5.68 -2.05
N SER A 81 -1.37 5.85 -3.10
CA SER A 81 -2.52 6.75 -3.12
C SER A 81 -3.83 6.02 -3.40
N VAL A 82 -4.92 6.57 -2.88
CA VAL A 82 -6.29 6.15 -3.18
C VAL A 82 -7.08 7.37 -3.61
N SER A 83 -7.91 7.22 -4.64
CA SER A 83 -8.77 8.27 -5.16
C SER A 83 -10.15 7.74 -5.53
N GLU A 84 -11.12 8.63 -5.62
CA GLU A 84 -12.47 8.34 -6.11
C GLU A 84 -12.74 9.17 -7.37
N ALA A 85 -13.27 8.53 -8.40
CA ALA A 85 -13.80 9.21 -9.58
C ALA A 85 -15.10 8.54 -10.01
N GLY A 86 -16.19 9.32 -10.05
CA GLY A 86 -17.48 8.83 -10.53
C GLY A 86 -18.06 7.64 -9.74
N GLY A 87 -17.87 7.60 -8.42
CA GLY A 87 -18.36 6.51 -7.57
C GLY A 87 -17.49 5.25 -7.57
N VAL A 88 -16.33 5.27 -8.25
CA VAL A 88 -15.38 4.16 -8.30
C VAL A 88 -14.11 4.54 -7.56
N TRP A 89 -13.71 3.71 -6.60
CA TRP A 89 -12.44 3.87 -5.89
C TRP A 89 -11.32 3.22 -6.69
N SER A 90 -10.18 3.90 -6.73
CA SER A 90 -8.96 3.42 -7.38
C SER A 90 -7.79 3.55 -6.42
N ALA A 91 -6.99 2.49 -6.32
CA ALA A 91 -5.70 2.50 -5.62
C ALA A 91 -4.57 2.54 -6.66
N ALA A 92 -3.52 3.30 -6.36
CA ALA A 92 -2.30 3.33 -7.14
C ALA A 92 -1.08 3.18 -6.21
N VAL A 93 -0.27 2.15 -6.47
CA VAL A 93 0.98 1.88 -5.76
C VAL A 93 2.13 2.09 -6.73
N PHE A 94 3.05 2.99 -6.38
CA PHE A 94 4.24 3.33 -7.14
C PHE A 94 5.46 2.68 -6.50
N LEU A 95 6.35 2.11 -7.31
CA LEU A 95 7.55 1.41 -6.90
C LEU A 95 8.81 2.17 -7.37
N ARG A 96 9.86 2.21 -6.53
CA ARG A 96 11.09 3.02 -6.72
C ARG A 96 11.90 2.77 -8.00
N ALA A 97 11.67 1.66 -8.71
CA ALA A 97 12.35 1.33 -9.97
C ALA A 97 11.42 1.45 -11.19
N SER A 98 10.50 2.42 -11.18
CA SER A 98 9.49 2.66 -12.23
C SER A 98 8.46 1.53 -12.41
N GLY A 99 7.86 1.11 -11.29
CA GLY A 99 6.70 0.22 -11.31
C GLY A 99 5.43 0.93 -10.86
N LYS A 100 4.29 0.61 -11.47
CA LYS A 100 2.98 1.08 -11.04
C LYS A 100 1.99 -0.09 -11.03
N ILE A 101 1.25 -0.21 -9.95
CA ILE A 101 0.12 -1.12 -9.85
C ILE A 101 -1.11 -0.27 -9.58
N THR A 102 -2.15 -0.44 -10.40
CA THR A 102 -3.44 0.22 -10.18
C THR A 102 -4.53 -0.82 -10.05
N ALA A 103 -5.48 -0.57 -9.15
CA ALA A 103 -6.65 -1.43 -9.00
C ALA A 103 -7.92 -0.60 -8.75
N ALA A 104 -9.01 -0.96 -9.41
CA ALA A 104 -10.34 -0.49 -9.07
C ALA A 104 -10.94 -1.40 -8.00
N LEU A 105 -11.46 -0.82 -6.92
CA LEU A 105 -11.86 -1.54 -5.70
C LEU A 105 -13.15 -0.98 -5.09
N ARG A 106 -13.76 -1.72 -4.16
CA ARG A 106 -14.88 -1.19 -3.34
C ARG A 106 -14.50 -0.98 -1.88
N SER A 107 -13.61 -1.81 -1.36
CA SER A 107 -13.19 -1.74 0.03
C SER A 107 -11.74 -2.18 0.20
N ALA A 108 -11.17 -1.90 1.36
CA ALA A 108 -9.81 -2.27 1.71
C ALA A 108 -9.71 -2.56 3.20
N ASP A 109 -8.95 -3.59 3.54
CA ASP A 109 -8.49 -3.85 4.91
C ASP A 109 -7.06 -3.36 5.04
N PHE A 110 -6.76 -2.74 6.18
CA PHE A 110 -5.47 -2.15 6.48
C PHE A 110 -5.24 -2.22 7.99
N PRO A 111 -3.98 -2.22 8.43
CA PRO A 111 -3.67 -2.26 9.86
C PRO A 111 -4.27 -1.06 10.59
N ASP A 112 -4.70 -1.26 11.83
CA ASP A 112 -5.06 -0.15 12.70
C ASP A 112 -3.79 0.58 13.12
N VAL A 113 -3.72 1.87 12.79
CA VAL A 113 -2.54 2.71 13.05
C VAL A 113 -2.93 3.75 14.09
N PRO A 114 -2.30 3.73 15.29
CA PRO A 114 -2.52 4.71 16.33
C PRO A 114 -2.37 6.13 15.81
N ALA A 115 -3.29 7.03 16.21
CA ALA A 115 -3.30 8.42 15.75
C ALA A 115 -2.07 9.25 16.18
N GLY A 116 -1.22 8.75 17.08
CA GLY A 116 -0.10 9.49 17.69
C GLY A 116 1.31 9.03 17.27
N LEU A 117 1.47 8.26 16.20
CA LEU A 117 2.78 7.78 15.74
C LEU A 117 3.53 8.77 14.83
N VAL A 118 2.91 9.91 14.50
CA VAL A 118 3.53 10.99 13.71
C VAL A 118 3.18 12.32 14.36
N GLU A 119 4.13 12.88 15.10
CA GLU A 119 4.18 14.33 15.41
C GLU A 119 4.98 15.07 14.33
#